data_AF-Q58A97-F1
#
_entry.id   AF-Q58A97-F1
#
_cell.length_a   1.000
_cell.length_b   1.000
_cell.length_c   1.000
_cell.angle_alpha   90.00
_cell.angle_beta   90.00
_cell.angle_gamma   90.00
#
_symmetry.space_group_name_H-M   'P 1'
#
loop_
_entity.id
_entity.type
_entity.pdbx_description
1 polymer ?
#
loop_
_entity_poly.entity_id
_entity_poly.type
_entity_poly.pdbx_seq_one_letter_code
_entity_poly.pdbx_strand_id
1 'polypeptide(L)'
;MSADISVISEFCSGLQLFIVLSCILLLVPFDLLIVGVVNLDSCEADYRIPIWMISMAGLLIVERMISCMDKSIEQRFLNCDPKPCVHDGKKAFVDWEKRRNSNKSMPLYAVISISRLAVFVSTIVGSVFVFSSYSNRSQCDGLLYWTAFVYCILSLVLCVLGLLLIGGIFCVLSMLRFKPR
;
A
#
# COMPACT_ATOMS: atom_id res chain seq x y z
N MET A 1 25.13 -24.61 -3.55
CA MET A 1 25.05 -24.69 -2.08
C MET A 1 25.31 -23.36 -1.38
N SER A 2 26.46 -22.69 -1.50
CA SER A 2 26.67 -21.39 -0.82
C SER A 2 25.78 -20.26 -1.37
N ALA A 3 25.56 -20.22 -2.68
CA ALA A 3 24.68 -19.24 -3.32
C ALA A 3 23.20 -19.44 -2.94
N ASP A 4 22.77 -20.69 -2.71
CA ASP A 4 21.39 -20.98 -2.31
C ASP A 4 21.10 -20.44 -0.91
N ILE A 5 22.06 -20.59 0.02
CA ILE A 5 21.93 -20.08 1.40
C ILE A 5 21.91 -18.55 1.42
N SER A 6 22.75 -17.87 0.63
CA SER A 6 22.74 -16.40 0.57
C SER A 6 21.45 -15.86 -0.04
N VAL A 7 20.93 -16.50 -1.10
CA VAL A 7 19.65 -16.11 -1.70
C VAL A 7 18.49 -16.37 -0.74
N ILE A 8 18.49 -17.52 -0.04
CA ILE A 8 17.50 -17.81 0.99
C ILE A 8 17.60 -16.79 2.13
N SER A 9 18.80 -16.40 2.55
CA SER A 9 19.02 -15.37 3.57
C SER A 9 18.51 -13.99 3.12
N GLU A 10 18.80 -13.57 1.89
CA GLU A 10 18.29 -12.31 1.34
C GLU A 10 16.76 -12.33 1.21
N PHE A 11 16.18 -13.42 0.67
CA PHE A 11 14.73 -13.60 0.60
C PHE A 11 14.08 -13.62 1.99
N CYS A 12 14.70 -14.27 2.96
CA CYS A 12 14.22 -14.31 4.34
C CYS A 12 14.27 -12.90 4.96
N SER A 13 15.36 -12.17 4.75
CA SER A 13 15.51 -10.79 5.25
C SER A 13 14.49 -9.82 4.63
N GLY A 14 14.25 -9.93 3.32
CA GLY A 14 13.28 -9.09 2.61
C GLY A 14 11.84 -9.36 3.05
N LEU A 15 11.46 -10.62 3.23
CA LEU A 15 10.14 -10.98 3.72
C LEU A 15 9.94 -10.57 5.18
N GLN A 16 10.92 -10.83 6.05
CA GLN A 16 10.89 -10.42 7.46
C GLN A 16 10.76 -8.89 7.58
N LEU A 17 11.55 -8.14 6.82
CA LEU A 17 11.47 -6.68 6.78
C LEU A 17 10.10 -6.21 6.30
N PHE A 18 9.55 -6.83 5.26
CA PHE A 18 8.22 -6.51 4.76
C PHE A 18 7.12 -6.78 5.80
N ILE A 19 7.20 -7.90 6.53
CA ILE A 19 6.25 -8.21 7.61
C ILE A 19 6.35 -7.19 8.73
N VAL A 20 7.56 -6.90 9.21
CA VAL A 20 7.79 -5.92 10.28
C VAL A 20 7.27 -4.54 9.86
N LEU A 21 7.61 -4.10 8.65
CA LEU A 21 7.12 -2.84 8.12
C LEU A 21 5.60 -2.83 7.98
N SER A 22 5.00 -3.94 7.55
CA SER A 22 3.54 -4.07 7.43
C SER A 22 2.86 -4.02 8.80
N CYS A 23 3.44 -4.64 9.84
CA CYS A 23 2.94 -4.56 11.22
C CYS A 23 3.00 -3.13 11.76
N ILE A 24 4.12 -2.42 11.55
CA ILE A 24 4.26 -1.02 11.95
C ILE A 24 3.22 -0.16 11.20
N LEU A 25 3.05 -0.37 9.90
CA LEU A 25 2.08 0.34 9.08
C LEU A 25 0.62 0.00 9.44
N LEU A 26 0.37 -1.13 10.13
CA LEU A 26 -0.94 -1.51 10.63
C LEU A 26 -1.33 -0.76 11.91
N LEU A 27 -0.38 -0.17 12.63
CA LEU A 27 -0.67 0.67 13.79
C LEU A 27 -1.51 1.89 13.39
N VAL A 28 -1.16 2.53 12.26
CA VAL A 28 -1.88 3.70 11.75
C VAL A 28 -3.38 3.45 11.53
N PRO A 29 -3.82 2.43 10.76
CA PRO A 29 -5.24 2.17 10.60
C PRO A 29 -5.91 1.72 11.90
N PHE A 30 -5.21 1.03 12.81
CA PHE A 30 -5.79 0.71 14.11
C PHE A 30 -6.01 1.96 14.96
N ASP A 31 -5.07 2.88 15.00
CA ASP A 31 -5.21 4.15 15.72
C ASP A 31 -6.37 4.97 15.14
N LEU A 32 -6.48 5.06 13.81
CA LEU A 32 -7.61 5.72 13.14
C LEU A 32 -8.95 5.05 13.48
N LEU A 33 -8.98 3.71 13.52
CA LEU A 33 -10.18 2.95 13.87
C LEU A 33 -10.58 3.20 15.32
N ILE A 34 -9.64 3.12 16.26
CA ILE A 34 -9.90 3.30 17.69
C ILE A 34 -10.37 4.74 17.96
N VAL A 35 -9.63 5.74 17.47
CA VAL A 35 -9.98 7.15 17.68
C VAL A 35 -11.32 7.48 17.02
N GLY A 36 -11.56 6.97 15.81
CA GLY A 36 -12.82 7.17 15.09
C GLY A 36 -14.01 6.53 15.81
N VAL A 37 -13.87 5.31 16.34
CA VAL A 37 -14.94 4.61 17.08
C VAL A 37 -15.21 5.24 18.44
N VAL A 38 -14.18 5.59 19.21
CA VAL A 38 -14.33 6.14 20.56
C VAL A 38 -14.94 7.54 20.53
N ASN A 39 -14.68 8.33 19.47
CA ASN A 39 -15.09 9.73 19.36
C ASN A 39 -16.13 9.96 18.25
N LEU A 40 -16.98 8.96 17.96
CA LEU A 40 -17.98 9.02 16.88
C LEU A 40 -18.87 10.27 16.94
N ASP A 41 -19.29 10.69 18.13
CA ASP A 41 -20.20 11.82 18.34
C ASP A 41 -19.49 13.10 18.80
N SER A 42 -18.15 13.10 18.87
CA SER A 42 -17.39 14.18 19.51
C SER A 42 -16.98 15.31 18.55
N CYS A 43 -17.66 15.48 17.41
CA CYS A 43 -17.34 16.52 16.43
C CYS A 43 -18.61 17.13 15.83
N GLU A 44 -19.07 18.23 16.44
CA GLU A 44 -20.27 18.95 15.98
C GLU A 44 -20.04 19.69 14.66
N ALA A 45 -18.78 20.08 14.38
CA ALA A 45 -18.44 20.79 13.14
C ALA A 45 -18.68 19.93 11.88
N ASP A 46 -18.32 18.65 11.93
CA ASP A 46 -18.60 17.70 10.85
C ASP A 46 -18.56 16.24 11.35
N TYR A 47 -19.73 15.65 11.57
CA TYR A 47 -19.90 14.26 12.01
C TYR A 47 -19.37 13.24 10.99
N ARG A 48 -19.04 13.64 9.75
CA ARG A 48 -18.51 12.75 8.71
C ARG A 48 -17.04 12.41 8.92
N ILE A 49 -16.30 13.18 9.71
CA ILE A 49 -14.86 12.95 9.97
C ILE A 49 -14.62 11.59 10.64
N PRO A 50 -15.25 11.26 11.79
CA PRO A 50 -15.04 9.95 12.42
C PRO A 50 -15.50 8.79 11.54
N ILE A 51 -16.65 8.94 10.85
CA ILE A 51 -17.17 7.92 9.91
C ILE A 51 -16.14 7.67 8.79
N TRP A 52 -15.56 8.74 8.26
CA TRP A 52 -14.51 8.65 7.26
C TRP A 52 -13.24 7.97 7.81
N MET A 53 -12.81 8.28 9.03
CA MET A 53 -11.64 7.62 9.66
C MET A 53 -11.85 6.11 9.79
N ILE A 54 -13.03 5.67 10.22
CA ILE A 54 -13.39 4.24 10.32
C ILE A 54 -13.38 3.58 8.94
N SER A 55 -13.99 4.23 7.95
CA SER A 55 -14.01 3.74 6.57
C SER A 55 -12.60 3.63 5.98
N MET A 56 -11.77 4.64 6.20
CA MET A 56 -10.38 4.67 5.75
C MET A 56 -9.53 3.58 6.42
N ALA A 57 -9.70 3.38 7.73
CA ALA A 57 -9.06 2.30 8.46
C ALA A 57 -9.45 0.93 7.87
N GLY A 58 -10.74 0.71 7.60
CA GLY A 58 -11.22 -0.51 6.97
C GLY A 58 -10.58 -0.76 5.60
N LEU A 59 -10.53 0.27 4.75
CA LEU A 59 -9.88 0.19 3.43
C LEU A 59 -8.39 -0.17 3.53
N LEU A 60 -7.66 0.47 4.45
CA LEU A 60 -6.25 0.18 4.67
C LEU A 60 -6.03 -1.26 5.18
N ILE A 61 -6.86 -1.74 6.11
CA ILE A 61 -6.76 -3.12 6.61
C ILE A 61 -7.01 -4.11 5.48
N VAL A 62 -8.04 -3.88 4.65
CA VAL A 62 -8.33 -4.72 3.49
C VAL A 62 -7.19 -4.71 2.47
N GLU A 63 -6.64 -3.54 2.13
CA GLU A 63 -5.47 -3.43 1.23
C GLU A 63 -4.28 -4.25 1.76
N ARG A 64 -4.01 -4.19 3.07
CA ARG A 64 -2.94 -4.95 3.72
C ARG A 64 -3.20 -6.45 3.66
N MET A 65 -4.42 -6.90 3.95
CA MET A 65 -4.80 -8.32 3.84
C MET A 65 -4.58 -8.86 2.42
N ILE A 66 -5.02 -8.11 1.39
CA ILE A 66 -4.83 -8.52 -0.01
C ILE A 66 -3.35 -8.56 -0.38
N SER A 67 -2.56 -7.57 0.06
CA SER A 67 -1.11 -7.54 -0.17
C SER A 67 -0.39 -8.73 0.49
N CYS A 68 -0.80 -9.11 1.69
CA CYS A 68 -0.30 -10.32 2.36
C CYS A 68 -0.69 -11.59 1.60
N MET A 69 -1.91 -11.66 1.06
CA MET A 69 -2.35 -12.80 0.25
C MET A 69 -1.53 -12.94 -1.04
N ASP A 70 -1.31 -11.86 -1.80
CA ASP A 70 -0.47 -11.87 -3.01
C ASP A 70 0.94 -12.40 -2.71
N LYS A 71 1.55 -11.93 -1.61
CA LYS A 71 2.84 -12.42 -1.15
C LYS A 71 2.82 -13.89 -0.76
N SER A 72 1.78 -14.35 -0.07
CA SER A 72 1.65 -15.77 0.31
C SER A 72 1.52 -16.69 -0.91
N ILE A 73 0.80 -16.25 -1.95
CA ILE A 73 0.63 -16.99 -3.21
C ILE A 73 1.95 -17.03 -3.97
N GLU A 74 2.65 -15.89 -4.06
CA GLU A 74 3.98 -15.79 -4.67
C GLU A 74 4.98 -16.71 -3.96
N GLN A 75 5.02 -16.69 -2.64
CA GLN A 75 5.90 -17.55 -1.85
C GLN A 75 5.56 -19.04 -2.04
N ARG A 76 4.28 -19.40 -2.05
CA ARG A 76 3.85 -20.78 -2.31
C ARG A 76 4.28 -21.26 -3.69
N PHE A 77 4.16 -20.41 -4.71
CA PHE A 77 4.63 -20.73 -6.06
C PHE A 77 6.14 -20.99 -6.06
N LEU A 78 6.94 -20.11 -5.46
CA LEU A 78 8.40 -20.26 -5.41
C LEU A 78 8.86 -21.51 -4.64
N ASN A 79 8.11 -21.93 -3.63
CA ASN A 79 8.41 -23.15 -2.88
C ASN A 79 8.09 -24.43 -3.66
N CYS A 80 7.03 -24.43 -4.48
CA CYS A 80 6.65 -25.59 -5.30
C CYS A 80 7.41 -25.66 -6.62
N ASP A 81 7.66 -24.51 -7.24
CA ASP A 81 8.36 -24.34 -8.51
C ASP A 81 9.53 -23.37 -8.31
N PRO A 82 10.68 -23.84 -7.79
CA PRO A 82 11.84 -22.98 -7.56
C PRO A 82 12.34 -22.37 -8.87
N LYS A 83 12.92 -21.17 -8.76
CA LYS A 83 13.49 -20.48 -9.92
C LYS A 83 14.64 -21.32 -10.50
N PRO A 84 14.63 -21.62 -11.81
CA PRO A 84 15.69 -22.41 -12.42
C PRO A 84 17.04 -21.68 -12.34
N CYS A 85 18.11 -22.46 -12.22
CA CYS A 85 19.47 -21.99 -12.20
C CYS A 85 19.91 -21.51 -13.59
N VAL A 86 20.95 -20.66 -13.64
CA VAL A 86 21.51 -20.15 -14.91
C VAL A 86 21.96 -21.29 -15.83
N HIS A 87 22.40 -22.42 -15.27
CA HIS A 87 22.84 -23.60 -16.02
C HIS A 87 21.71 -24.44 -16.64
N ASP A 88 20.45 -24.29 -16.19
CA ASP A 88 19.30 -25.04 -16.71
C ASP A 88 18.91 -24.60 -18.14
N GLY A 89 19.51 -23.52 -18.62
CA GLY A 89 19.32 -22.98 -19.95
C GLY A 89 18.14 -22.03 -20.06
N LYS A 90 18.20 -21.17 -21.10
CA LYS A 90 17.21 -20.11 -21.34
C LYS A 90 15.78 -20.64 -21.49
N LYS A 91 15.60 -21.85 -22.04
CA LYS A 91 14.29 -22.47 -22.26
C LYS A 91 13.58 -22.78 -20.93
N ALA A 92 14.29 -23.39 -19.97
CA ALA A 92 13.74 -23.69 -18.65
C ALA A 92 13.29 -22.43 -17.92
N PHE A 93 14.09 -21.36 -18.01
CA PHE A 93 13.73 -20.05 -17.44
C PHE A 93 12.47 -19.44 -18.07
N VAL A 94 12.35 -19.46 -19.40
CA VAL A 94 11.16 -18.94 -20.10
C VAL A 94 9.91 -19.76 -19.78
N ASP A 95 10.03 -21.08 -19.73
CA ASP A 95 8.91 -21.98 -19.39
C ASP A 95 8.46 -21.78 -17.94
N TRP A 96 9.41 -21.60 -17.01
CA TRP A 96 9.11 -21.26 -15.61
C TRP A 96 8.42 -19.89 -15.47
N GLU A 97 8.93 -18.86 -16.15
CA GLU A 97 8.34 -17.51 -16.11
C GLU A 97 6.91 -17.52 -16.69
N LYS A 98 6.66 -18.34 -17.72
CA LYS A 98 5.31 -18.56 -18.25
C LYS A 98 4.39 -19.21 -17.23
N ARG A 99 4.85 -20.24 -16.50
CA ARG A 99 4.09 -20.86 -15.39
C ARG A 99 3.80 -19.87 -14.27
N ARG A 100 4.78 -19.07 -13.87
CA ARG A 100 4.63 -18.01 -12.87
C ARG A 100 3.56 -16.99 -13.25
N ASN A 101 3.62 -16.48 -14.48
CA ASN A 101 2.66 -15.50 -14.98
C ASN A 101 1.26 -16.09 -15.17
N SER A 102 1.15 -17.40 -15.47
CA SER A 102 -0.13 -18.09 -15.51
C SER A 102 -0.72 -18.35 -14.12
N ASN A 103 0.12 -18.54 -13.09
CA ASN A 103 -0.32 -18.75 -11.71
C ASN A 103 -0.72 -17.44 -11.02
N LYS A 104 -0.19 -16.30 -11.49
CA LYS A 104 -0.61 -14.97 -11.05
C LYS A 104 -2.09 -14.75 -11.39
N SER A 105 -2.93 -14.69 -10.36
CA SER A 105 -4.35 -14.43 -10.54
C SER A 105 -4.57 -12.95 -10.91
N MET A 106 -4.92 -12.73 -12.18
CA MET A 106 -5.40 -11.44 -12.69
C MET A 106 -6.43 -10.73 -11.79
N PRO A 107 -7.44 -11.41 -11.19
CA PRO A 107 -8.39 -10.73 -10.31
C PRO A 107 -7.75 -10.14 -9.05
N LEU A 108 -6.74 -10.77 -8.45
CA LEU A 108 -6.07 -10.20 -7.27
C LEU A 108 -5.37 -8.88 -7.62
N TYR A 109 -4.68 -8.81 -8.76
CA TYR A 109 -4.06 -7.57 -9.22
C TYR A 109 -5.09 -6.46 -9.47
N ALA A 110 -6.23 -6.81 -10.07
CA ALA A 110 -7.32 -5.86 -10.28
C ALA A 110 -7.86 -5.33 -8.94
N VAL A 111 -8.09 -6.21 -7.97
CA VAL A 111 -8.55 -5.84 -6.63
C VAL A 111 -7.53 -4.96 -5.90
N ILE A 112 -6.24 -5.29 -5.96
CA ILE A 112 -5.17 -4.43 -5.40
C ILE A 112 -5.21 -3.04 -6.04
N SER A 113 -5.28 -2.97 -7.36
CA SER A 113 -5.33 -1.70 -8.09
C SER A 113 -6.55 -0.85 -7.70
N ILE A 114 -7.73 -1.47 -7.63
CA ILE A 114 -8.98 -0.80 -7.23
C ILE A 114 -8.90 -0.35 -5.77
N SER A 115 -8.37 -1.19 -4.87
CA SER A 115 -8.23 -0.82 -3.45
C SER A 115 -7.31 0.39 -3.26
N ARG A 116 -6.19 0.46 -3.99
CA ARG A 116 -5.29 1.62 -3.97
C ARG A 116 -5.96 2.88 -4.49
N LEU A 117 -6.75 2.77 -5.56
CA LEU A 117 -7.53 3.88 -6.07
C LEU A 117 -8.57 4.35 -5.04
N ALA A 118 -9.25 3.42 -4.37
CA ALA A 118 -10.23 3.74 -3.32
C ALA A 118 -9.58 4.46 -2.14
N VAL A 119 -8.42 4.00 -1.68
CA VAL A 119 -7.60 4.65 -0.63
C VAL A 119 -7.19 6.06 -1.06
N PHE A 120 -6.75 6.24 -2.31
CA PHE A 120 -6.39 7.56 -2.84
C PHE A 120 -7.59 8.52 -2.89
N VAL A 121 -8.73 8.09 -3.43
CA VAL A 121 -9.95 8.89 -3.49
C VAL A 121 -10.45 9.24 -2.08
N SER A 122 -10.45 8.25 -1.18
CA SER A 122 -10.82 8.45 0.23
C SER A 122 -9.91 9.47 0.92
N THR A 123 -8.61 9.47 0.62
CA THR A 123 -7.66 10.46 1.15
C THR A 123 -8.02 11.89 0.74
N ILE A 124 -8.41 12.09 -0.53
CA ILE A 124 -8.87 13.41 -1.01
C ILE A 124 -10.15 13.83 -0.30
N VAL A 125 -11.13 12.93 -0.22
CA VAL A 125 -12.42 13.19 0.45
C VAL A 125 -12.23 13.56 1.91
N GLY A 126 -11.42 12.81 2.65
CA GLY A 126 -11.07 13.11 4.05
C GLY A 126 -10.36 14.44 4.21
N SER A 127 -9.43 14.75 3.31
CA SER A 127 -8.73 16.04 3.32
C SER A 127 -9.72 17.20 3.16
N VAL A 128 -10.72 17.07 2.29
CA VAL A 128 -11.78 18.09 2.14
C VAL A 128 -12.57 18.26 3.44
N PHE A 129 -12.97 17.17 4.10
CA PHE A 129 -13.73 17.24 5.37
C PHE A 129 -12.92 17.85 6.52
N VAL A 130 -11.66 17.47 6.65
CA VAL A 130 -10.77 17.94 7.72
C VAL A 130 -10.39 19.41 7.51
N PHE A 131 -10.10 19.82 6.28
CA PHE A 131 -9.72 21.21 6.00
C PHE A 131 -10.92 22.16 5.98
N SER A 132 -12.11 21.70 5.56
CA SER A 132 -13.33 22.52 5.65
C SER A 132 -13.72 22.83 7.09
N SER A 133 -13.49 21.89 8.00
CA SER A 133 -13.80 22.03 9.43
C SER A 133 -12.73 22.78 10.24
N TYR A 134 -11.62 23.22 9.62
CA TYR A 134 -10.51 23.88 10.31
C TYR A 134 -10.93 25.14 11.08
N SER A 135 -11.82 25.96 10.51
CA SER A 135 -12.32 27.19 11.17
C SER A 135 -13.11 26.88 12.45
N ASN A 136 -13.82 25.75 12.48
CA ASN A 136 -14.68 25.35 13.59
C ASN A 136 -14.07 24.20 14.41
N ARG A 137 -12.76 23.99 14.30
CA ARG A 137 -12.05 22.86 14.95
C ARG A 137 -12.25 22.79 16.47
N SER A 138 -12.55 23.91 17.13
CA SER A 138 -12.83 23.96 18.57
C SER A 138 -14.13 23.27 18.97
N GLN A 139 -15.00 22.95 18.02
CA GLN A 139 -16.23 22.18 18.23
C GLN A 139 -16.02 20.67 18.12
N CYS A 140 -14.78 20.22 17.88
CA CYS A 140 -14.43 18.81 17.81
C CYS A 140 -13.43 18.46 18.90
N ASP A 141 -13.48 17.21 19.36
CA ASP A 141 -12.44 16.66 20.22
C ASP A 141 -11.08 16.83 19.55
N GLY A 142 -10.15 17.43 20.29
CA GLY A 142 -8.81 17.68 19.81
C GLY A 142 -8.11 16.41 19.33
N LEU A 143 -8.30 15.28 20.01
CA LEU A 143 -7.66 14.02 19.63
C LEU A 143 -8.17 13.54 18.27
N LEU A 144 -9.48 13.54 18.05
CA LEU A 144 -10.09 13.15 16.78
C LEU A 144 -9.66 14.08 15.65
N TYR A 145 -9.79 15.40 15.86
CA TYR A 145 -9.49 16.36 14.81
C TYR A 145 -8.00 16.35 14.43
N TRP A 146 -7.09 16.39 15.42
CA TRP A 146 -5.66 16.44 15.14
C TRP A 146 -5.12 15.15 14.56
N THR A 147 -5.63 13.99 14.96
CA THR A 147 -5.23 12.70 14.35
C THR A 147 -5.63 12.63 12.88
N ALA A 148 -6.87 13.00 12.55
CA ALA A 148 -7.34 13.09 11.16
C ALA A 148 -6.53 14.13 10.37
N PHE A 149 -6.26 15.30 10.96
CA PHE A 149 -5.47 16.37 10.34
C PHE A 149 -4.05 15.94 10.00
N VAL A 150 -3.33 15.37 10.97
CA VAL A 150 -1.96 14.88 10.77
C VAL A 150 -1.95 13.77 9.73
N TYR A 151 -2.90 12.83 9.80
CA TYR A 151 -3.01 11.75 8.82
C TYR A 151 -3.24 12.28 7.39
N CYS A 152 -4.16 13.22 7.20
CA CYS A 152 -4.42 13.84 5.90
C CYS A 152 -3.17 14.56 5.35
N ILE A 153 -2.48 15.35 6.16
CA ILE A 153 -1.26 16.06 5.74
C ILE A 153 -0.16 15.07 5.34
N LEU A 154 0.12 14.07 6.18
CA LEU A 154 1.14 13.05 5.89
C LEU A 154 0.79 12.28 4.62
N SER A 155 -0.47 11.88 4.47
CA SER A 155 -0.94 11.14 3.29
C SER A 155 -0.84 11.98 2.02
N LEU A 156 -1.20 13.27 2.06
CA LEU A 156 -1.06 14.18 0.93
C LEU A 156 0.40 14.40 0.54
N VAL A 157 1.29 14.60 1.52
CA VAL A 157 2.73 14.71 1.25
C VAL A 157 3.26 13.45 0.57
N LEU A 158 2.88 12.25 1.07
CA LEU A 158 3.26 10.99 0.46
C LEU A 158 2.68 10.82 -0.96
N CYS A 159 1.43 11.26 -1.19
CA CYS A 159 0.83 11.26 -2.52
C CYS A 159 1.60 12.16 -3.49
N VAL A 160 1.96 13.38 -3.09
CA VAL A 160 2.74 14.31 -3.92
C VAL A 160 4.13 13.73 -4.22
N LEU A 161 4.83 13.19 -3.22
CA LEU A 161 6.13 12.54 -3.42
C LEU A 161 6.01 11.33 -4.36
N GLY A 162 4.98 10.50 -4.19
CA GLY A 162 4.70 9.37 -5.07
C GLY A 162 4.45 9.80 -6.52
N LEU A 163 3.66 10.84 -6.74
CA LEU A 163 3.40 11.40 -8.06
C LEU A 163 4.65 12.00 -8.70
N LEU A 164 5.50 12.70 -7.93
CA LEU A 164 6.77 13.25 -8.41
C LEU A 164 7.75 12.15 -8.83
N LEU A 165 7.85 11.07 -8.05
CA LEU A 165 8.70 9.93 -8.39
C LEU A 165 8.21 9.21 -9.65
N ILE A 166 6.90 8.92 -9.72
CA ILE A 166 6.30 8.28 -10.90
C ILE A 166 6.46 9.18 -12.13
N GLY A 167 6.13 10.46 -12.03
CA GLY A 167 6.31 11.45 -13.09
C GLY A 167 7.76 11.55 -13.54
N GLY A 168 8.72 11.61 -12.60
CA GLY A 168 10.15 11.63 -12.89
C GLY A 168 10.60 10.39 -13.65
N ILE A 169 10.14 9.20 -13.26
CA ILE A 169 10.43 7.95 -13.98
C ILE A 169 9.84 8.00 -15.39
N PHE A 170 8.60 8.44 -15.56
CA PHE A 170 7.98 8.59 -16.89
C PHE A 170 8.74 9.59 -17.77
N CYS A 171 9.20 10.72 -17.21
CA CYS A 171 10.03 11.69 -17.93
C CYS A 171 11.36 11.07 -18.40
N VAL A 172 12.08 10.37 -17.51
CA VAL A 172 13.34 9.70 -17.87
C VAL A 172 13.11 8.62 -18.94
N LEU A 173 12.06 7.81 -18.80
CA LEU A 173 11.72 6.80 -19.82
C LEU A 173 11.37 7.42 -21.16
N SER A 174 10.69 8.56 -21.17
CA SER A 174 10.35 9.30 -22.40
C SER A 174 11.60 9.85 -23.07
N MET A 175 12.53 10.41 -22.30
CA MET A 175 13.82 10.91 -22.80
C MET A 175 14.71 9.78 -23.33
N LEU A 176 14.75 8.63 -22.65
CA LEU A 176 15.50 7.45 -23.10
C LEU A 176 14.91 6.85 -24.38
N ARG A 177 13.58 6.83 -24.53
CA ARG A 177 12.91 6.41 -25.78
C ARG A 177 13.13 7.40 -26.91
N PHE A 178 13.23 8.69 -26.61
CA PHE A 178 13.43 9.73 -27.61
C PHE A 178 14.89 9.85 -28.06
N LYS A 179 15.86 9.23 -27.36
CA LYS A 179 17.26 9.27 -27.77
C LYS A 179 17.38 8.69 -29.19
N PRO A 180 17.68 9.53 -30.19
CA PRO A 180 17.74 9.09 -31.58
C PRO A 180 18.85 8.04 -31.71
N ARG A 181 18.54 6.96 -32.43
CA ARG A 181 19.55 6.00 -32.89
C ARG A 181 20.52 6.68 -33.84
#